data_AF-U6DGK5-F1
#
_entry.id   AF-U6DGK5-F1
#
_cell.length_a   1.000
_cell.length_b   1.000
_cell.length_c   1.000
_cell.angle_alpha   90.00
_cell.angle_beta   90.00
_cell.angle_gamma   90.00
#
_symmetry.space_group_name_H-M   'P 1'
#
loop_
_entity.id
_entity.type
_entity.pdbx_description
1 polymer ?
#
loop_
_entity_poly.entity_id
_entity_poly.type
_entity_poly.pdbx_seq_one_letter_code
_entity_poly.pdbx_strand_id
1 'polypeptide(L)'
;RRFFSFPSFLETGINVTVNATFIYSDSVIYKSNDCRSSTCEGLDLLREISKNKRMGCVLMGPSCTYSTFQMYLDTDLTYPMISAGSFGLSCDYKETLTRLMSPARKLLYFLVNFWKANHLPFKDFSWNTAYVFKNGTETEDCFWYLNALEAGVSYFSQELSFKEILRGNDQFQDILTNQNRKSNVIVMCGSPDIIGNLKGDRAVAEDIVIILVDLFNNHYFTENVTAPDYMKNVLVLTLPPGNFTSISSFSRGLSQAKNNFALAYLNGILLFGHVLKTYLENGEAITTPKFAQAFRNLTFEGHAGPVTLDDCGDIDNTMVLLYTSVETNKYRVLLSYDTHKNKTTPVANNPMFIWMNHKLPNDL
;
A
#
# COMPACT_ATOMS: atom_id res chain seq x y z
N ARG A 1 12.09 6.55 -13.67
CA ARG A 1 10.62 6.51 -13.81
C ARG A 1 10.31 6.07 -15.24
N ARG A 2 9.30 5.24 -15.49
CA ARG A 2 9.06 4.64 -16.82
C ARG A 2 7.56 4.70 -17.14
N PHE A 3 7.22 5.30 -18.27
CA PHE A 3 5.89 5.21 -18.85
C PHE A 3 5.85 4.12 -19.91
N PHE A 4 4.73 3.41 -20.00
CA PHE A 4 4.48 2.41 -21.03
C PHE A 4 3.14 2.72 -21.69
N SER A 5 3.06 2.48 -22.99
CA SER A 5 1.83 2.39 -23.78
C SER A 5 1.66 0.95 -24.29
N PHE A 6 0.45 0.49 -24.62
CA PHE A 6 0.20 -0.86 -25.15
C PHE A 6 -0.88 -0.84 -26.24
N PRO A 7 -0.71 -1.59 -27.34
CA PRO A 7 -1.82 -2.00 -28.20
C PRO A 7 -2.02 -3.50 -28.66
N SER A 8 -2.33 -4.57 -27.88
CA SER A 8 -2.81 -5.99 -28.19
C SER A 8 -2.02 -7.26 -28.76
N PHE A 9 -2.63 -8.43 -28.44
CA PHE A 9 -2.27 -9.85 -28.66
C PHE A 9 -3.46 -10.62 -29.31
N LEU A 10 -3.17 -11.77 -29.93
CA LEU A 10 -4.11 -12.71 -30.58
C LEU A 10 -4.81 -13.67 -29.58
N GLU A 11 -6.16 -13.73 -29.58
CA GLU A 11 -6.90 -14.99 -29.37
C GLU A 11 -8.43 -14.98 -29.66
N THR A 12 -8.95 -14.02 -30.45
CA THR A 12 -10.41 -13.95 -30.78
C THR A 12 -10.72 -13.91 -32.27
N GLY A 13 -9.75 -14.24 -33.13
CA GLY A 13 -9.86 -13.96 -34.58
C GLY A 13 -9.79 -12.45 -34.91
N ILE A 14 -9.70 -11.60 -33.89
CA ILE A 14 -9.40 -10.17 -34.01
C ILE A 14 -7.88 -10.01 -34.00
N ASN A 15 -7.30 -9.65 -35.14
CA ASN A 15 -5.88 -9.35 -35.27
C ASN A 15 -5.60 -7.91 -34.82
N VAL A 16 -4.88 -7.75 -33.72
CA VAL A 16 -4.52 -6.44 -33.17
C VAL A 16 -3.02 -6.52 -32.73
N THR A 17 -2.25 -5.41 -32.77
CA THR A 17 -0.77 -5.40 -32.60
C THR A 17 -0.21 -4.46 -31.49
N VAL A 18 0.31 -4.97 -30.35
CA VAL A 18 0.88 -4.16 -29.21
C VAL A 18 2.29 -3.65 -29.56
N ASN A 19 2.46 -2.34 -29.58
CA ASN A 19 3.71 -1.62 -29.32
C ASN A 19 3.75 -0.84 -27.99
N ALA A 20 4.79 -1.07 -27.19
CA ALA A 20 5.08 -0.24 -26.02
C ALA A 20 6.14 0.81 -26.29
N THR A 21 5.85 2.07 -25.93
CA THR A 21 6.81 3.17 -26.01
C THR A 21 7.25 3.56 -24.61
N PHE A 22 8.57 3.58 -24.41
CA PHE A 22 9.20 4.04 -23.17
C PHE A 22 9.67 5.47 -23.33
N ILE A 23 9.26 6.33 -22.41
CA ILE A 23 9.56 7.76 -22.46
C ILE A 23 10.22 8.14 -21.13
N TYR A 24 11.36 8.82 -21.25
CA TYR A 24 12.24 9.17 -20.14
C TYR A 24 12.51 10.67 -20.20
N SER A 25 12.76 11.29 -19.05
CA SER A 25 13.27 12.66 -19.01
C SER A 25 14.79 12.63 -19.14
N ASP A 26 15.34 13.28 -20.16
CA ASP A 26 16.79 13.48 -20.34
C ASP A 26 17.28 14.77 -19.64
N SER A 27 16.42 15.42 -18.86
CA SER A 27 16.71 16.73 -18.26
C SER A 27 17.78 16.64 -17.16
N VAL A 28 18.84 17.43 -17.34
CA VAL A 28 19.95 17.58 -16.37
C VAL A 28 19.51 18.23 -15.05
N ILE A 29 18.29 18.79 -15.01
CA ILE A 29 17.73 19.49 -13.84
C ILE A 29 17.23 18.48 -12.79
N TYR A 30 16.77 17.30 -13.20
CA TYR A 30 16.16 16.29 -12.33
C TYR A 30 17.16 15.15 -12.03
N LYS A 31 18.26 15.49 -11.34
CA LYS A 31 19.34 14.52 -11.03
C LYS A 31 19.01 13.53 -9.90
N SER A 32 18.02 13.82 -9.04
CA SER A 32 17.65 12.89 -7.98
C SER A 32 16.67 11.84 -8.51
N ASN A 33 17.02 10.56 -8.32
CA ASN A 33 16.14 9.43 -8.64
C ASN A 33 15.00 9.26 -7.61
N ASP A 34 14.86 10.16 -6.64
CA ASP A 34 13.84 10.11 -5.60
C ASP A 34 12.50 10.69 -6.07
N CYS A 35 11.41 10.44 -5.33
CA CYS A 35 10.11 11.00 -5.67
C CYS A 35 9.95 12.48 -5.24
N ARG A 36 10.87 13.04 -4.46
CA ARG A 36 10.76 14.41 -3.91
C ARG A 36 10.93 15.48 -4.98
N SER A 37 11.74 15.22 -6.00
CA SER A 37 11.91 16.10 -7.17
C SER A 37 10.86 15.87 -8.27
N SER A 38 9.88 14.97 -8.06
CA SER A 38 9.07 14.42 -9.15
C SER A 38 7.93 15.29 -9.66
N THR A 39 7.62 16.37 -8.94
CA THR A 39 6.50 17.27 -9.21
C THR A 39 6.57 17.84 -10.63
N CYS A 40 7.66 18.53 -10.97
CA CYS A 40 7.79 19.18 -12.29
C CYS A 40 8.16 18.18 -13.38
N GLU A 41 9.02 17.20 -13.08
CA GLU A 41 9.52 16.24 -14.07
C GLU A 41 8.38 15.44 -14.72
N GLY A 42 7.41 14.96 -13.94
CA GLY A 42 6.29 14.19 -14.49
C GLY A 42 5.39 15.02 -15.40
N LEU A 43 5.14 16.27 -15.02
CA LEU A 43 4.34 17.19 -15.82
C LEU A 43 5.04 17.60 -17.11
N ASP A 44 6.34 17.88 -17.05
CA ASP A 44 7.14 18.19 -18.23
C ASP A 44 7.15 17.02 -19.21
N LEU A 45 7.34 15.80 -18.70
CA LEU A 45 7.31 14.60 -19.53
C LEU A 45 5.93 14.41 -20.16
N LEU A 46 4.85 14.56 -19.41
CA LEU A 46 3.49 14.47 -19.94
C LEU A 46 3.24 15.49 -21.06
N ARG A 47 3.70 16.74 -20.86
CA ARG A 47 3.62 17.81 -21.87
C ARG A 47 4.43 17.48 -23.12
N GLU A 48 5.60 16.90 -22.96
CA GLU A 48 6.42 16.45 -24.09
C GLU A 48 5.73 15.33 -24.89
N ILE A 49 5.19 14.32 -24.21
CA ILE A 49 4.45 13.21 -24.84
C ILE A 49 3.25 13.76 -25.63
N SER A 50 2.51 14.69 -25.03
CA SER A 50 1.37 15.35 -25.65
C SER A 50 1.79 16.18 -26.87
N LYS A 51 2.80 17.04 -26.74
CA LYS A 51 3.34 17.89 -27.82
C LYS A 51 3.85 17.06 -29.00
N ASN A 52 4.51 15.94 -28.71
CA ASN A 52 5.06 15.04 -29.73
C ASN A 52 4.00 14.08 -30.32
N LYS A 53 2.74 14.16 -29.88
CA LYS A 53 1.64 13.27 -30.30
C LYS A 53 1.99 11.78 -30.10
N ARG A 54 2.69 11.47 -29.02
CA ARG A 54 3.12 10.10 -28.65
C ARG A 54 2.27 9.49 -27.55
N MET A 55 1.13 10.11 -27.22
CA MET A 55 0.21 9.60 -26.22
C MET A 55 -0.34 8.24 -26.67
N GLY A 56 -0.20 7.23 -25.81
CA GLY A 56 -0.79 5.92 -26.02
C GLY A 56 -2.26 5.87 -25.60
N CYS A 57 -2.86 4.68 -25.67
CA CYS A 57 -4.21 4.45 -25.17
C CYS A 57 -4.29 4.41 -23.64
N VAL A 58 -3.16 4.14 -22.98
CA VAL A 58 -2.98 4.10 -21.51
C VAL A 58 -1.61 4.68 -21.18
N LEU A 59 -1.53 5.35 -20.03
CA LEU A 59 -0.28 5.72 -19.36
C LEU A 59 0.01 4.76 -18.20
N MET A 60 1.12 4.04 -18.23
CA MET A 60 1.60 3.30 -17.05
C MET A 60 2.50 4.20 -16.20
N GLY A 61 2.18 4.37 -14.91
CA GLY A 61 2.88 5.23 -13.98
C GLY A 61 2.40 6.70 -14.01
N PRO A 62 3.03 7.58 -13.22
CA PRO A 62 4.21 7.32 -12.38
C PRO A 62 3.86 6.70 -11.03
N SER A 63 4.81 5.99 -10.40
CA SER A 63 4.63 5.47 -9.02
C SER A 63 4.70 6.57 -7.95
N CYS A 64 5.37 7.69 -8.23
CA CYS A 64 5.54 8.77 -7.27
C CYS A 64 4.24 9.54 -7.10
N THR A 65 3.81 9.76 -5.86
CA THR A 65 2.58 10.50 -5.57
C THR A 65 2.70 11.97 -5.95
N TYR A 66 3.83 12.64 -5.68
CA TYR A 66 4.02 14.05 -6.04
C TYR A 66 3.82 14.30 -7.54
N SER A 67 4.42 13.43 -8.36
CA SER A 67 4.28 13.46 -9.82
C SER A 67 2.82 13.26 -10.24
N THR A 68 2.17 12.21 -9.72
CA THR A 68 0.77 11.89 -10.04
C THR A 68 -0.15 13.04 -9.64
N PHE A 69 0.00 13.55 -8.43
CA PHE A 69 -0.77 14.68 -7.91
C PHE A 69 -0.64 15.90 -8.82
N GLN A 70 0.59 16.28 -9.20
CA GLN A 70 0.80 17.43 -10.07
C GLN A 70 0.17 17.25 -11.44
N MET A 71 0.25 16.04 -12.02
CA MET A 71 -0.37 15.75 -13.31
C MET A 71 -1.89 15.95 -13.24
N TYR A 72 -2.56 15.44 -12.20
CA TYR A 72 -4.00 15.63 -12.03
C TYR A 72 -4.42 17.05 -11.58
N LEU A 73 -3.48 17.85 -11.07
CA LEU A 73 -3.75 19.24 -10.71
C LEU A 73 -3.67 20.16 -11.93
N ASP A 74 -2.67 19.97 -12.78
CA ASP A 74 -2.33 20.88 -13.87
C ASP A 74 -2.82 20.42 -15.25
N THR A 75 -3.36 19.20 -15.34
CA THR A 75 -3.85 18.66 -16.61
C THR A 75 -5.19 17.95 -16.45
N ASP A 76 -6.05 18.10 -17.46
CA ASP A 76 -7.27 17.32 -17.59
C ASP A 76 -6.94 15.99 -18.28
N LEU A 77 -6.60 14.98 -17.46
CA LEU A 77 -6.19 13.66 -17.92
C LEU A 77 -7.40 12.85 -18.39
N THR A 78 -7.68 12.94 -19.69
CA THR A 78 -8.74 12.17 -20.37
C THR A 78 -8.32 10.74 -20.74
N TYR A 79 -7.10 10.34 -20.39
CA TYR A 79 -6.55 9.01 -20.67
C TYR A 79 -6.43 8.19 -19.39
N PRO A 80 -6.67 6.88 -19.46
CA PRO A 80 -6.47 5.98 -18.33
C PRO A 80 -4.99 5.93 -17.93
N MET A 81 -4.74 6.01 -16.63
CA MET A 81 -3.44 5.93 -15.98
C MET A 81 -3.43 4.77 -14.99
N ILE A 82 -2.48 3.85 -15.12
CA ILE A 82 -2.31 2.71 -14.21
C ILE A 82 -1.00 2.88 -13.45
N SER A 83 -1.08 3.07 -12.14
CA SER A 83 0.06 3.28 -11.27
C SER A 83 0.27 2.09 -10.33
N ALA A 84 1.54 1.72 -10.15
CA ALA A 84 1.96 0.83 -9.06
C ALA A 84 2.18 1.58 -7.74
N GLY A 85 1.90 2.89 -7.66
CA GLY A 85 2.10 3.67 -6.44
C GLY A 85 1.01 4.72 -6.28
N SER A 86 1.40 6.00 -6.22
CA SER A 86 0.45 7.11 -6.03
C SER A 86 -0.36 6.96 -4.73
N PHE A 87 0.36 6.60 -3.66
CA PHE A 87 -0.19 6.14 -2.39
C PHE A 87 -0.94 7.22 -1.60
N GLY A 88 -0.63 8.50 -1.82
CA GLY A 88 -1.17 9.59 -1.01
C GLY A 88 -2.66 9.85 -1.24
N LEU A 89 -3.30 10.42 -0.21
CA LEU A 89 -4.73 10.78 -0.24
C LEU A 89 -5.10 11.77 -1.36
N SER A 90 -4.13 12.57 -1.82
CA SER A 90 -4.34 13.52 -2.92
C SER A 90 -4.59 12.86 -4.28
N CYS A 91 -4.29 11.56 -4.39
CA CYS A 91 -4.56 10.74 -5.57
C CYS A 91 -5.85 9.89 -5.42
N ASP A 92 -6.59 10.03 -4.33
CA ASP A 92 -7.87 9.32 -4.18
C ASP A 92 -8.93 9.89 -5.13
N TYR A 93 -9.86 9.03 -5.54
CA TYR A 93 -11.05 9.36 -6.35
C TYR A 93 -10.75 10.01 -7.71
N LYS A 94 -9.53 9.85 -8.23
CA LYS A 94 -9.17 10.32 -9.57
C LYS A 94 -9.75 9.35 -10.60
N GLU A 95 -10.71 9.83 -11.38
CA GLU A 95 -11.49 8.98 -12.28
C GLU A 95 -10.63 8.14 -13.23
N THR A 96 -9.60 8.72 -13.81
CA THR A 96 -8.76 8.02 -14.78
C THR A 96 -7.53 7.36 -14.15
N LEU A 97 -7.44 7.29 -12.81
CA LEU A 97 -6.33 6.66 -12.10
C LEU A 97 -6.72 5.30 -11.53
N THR A 98 -5.93 4.29 -11.86
CA THR A 98 -5.98 2.97 -11.24
C THR A 98 -4.71 2.73 -10.44
N ARG A 99 -4.83 2.26 -9.19
CA ARG A 99 -3.68 1.97 -8.31
C ARG A 99 -3.61 0.50 -7.95
N LEU A 100 -2.49 -0.14 -8.29
CA LEU A 100 -2.28 -1.58 -8.15
C LEU A 100 -1.50 -1.97 -6.89
N MET A 101 -1.09 -1.00 -6.09
CA MET A 101 -0.59 -1.22 -4.73
C MET A 101 -1.49 -0.44 -3.76
N SER A 102 -1.70 -1.01 -2.56
CA SER A 102 -2.64 -0.48 -1.58
C SER A 102 -2.38 1.00 -1.26
N PRO A 103 -3.32 1.92 -1.55
CA PRO A 103 -3.15 3.32 -1.21
C PRO A 103 -3.37 3.58 0.29
N ALA A 104 -2.94 4.75 0.77
CA ALA A 104 -3.05 5.13 2.17
C ALA A 104 -4.50 5.08 2.68
N ARG A 105 -5.49 5.38 1.82
CA ARG A 105 -6.91 5.27 2.16
C ARG A 105 -7.28 3.90 2.74
N LYS A 106 -6.87 2.80 2.10
CA LYS A 106 -7.19 1.44 2.58
C LYS A 106 -6.56 1.15 3.96
N LEU A 107 -5.34 1.66 4.21
CA LEU A 107 -4.69 1.59 5.52
C LEU A 107 -5.46 2.36 6.60
N LEU A 108 -5.95 3.57 6.30
CA LEU A 108 -6.73 4.36 7.26
C LEU A 108 -8.00 3.61 7.68
N TYR A 109 -8.70 2.97 6.72
CA TYR A 109 -9.91 2.20 7.00
C TYR A 109 -9.62 1.01 7.90
N PHE A 110 -8.53 0.27 7.65
CA PHE A 110 -8.08 -0.79 8.55
C PHE A 110 -7.87 -0.26 9.97
N LEU A 111 -7.07 0.81 10.13
CA LEU A 111 -6.71 1.34 11.45
C LEU A 111 -7.94 1.83 12.20
N VAL A 112 -8.83 2.60 11.57
CA VAL A 112 -10.05 3.08 12.23
C VAL A 112 -10.95 1.93 12.64
N ASN A 113 -11.17 0.94 11.76
CA ASN A 113 -12.00 -0.22 12.08
C ASN A 113 -11.40 -1.06 13.22
N PHE A 114 -10.07 -1.19 13.26
CA PHE A 114 -9.37 -1.87 14.35
C PHE A 114 -9.45 -1.09 15.67
N TRP A 115 -9.34 0.25 15.62
CA TRP A 115 -9.51 1.12 16.79
C TRP A 115 -10.92 0.98 17.37
N LYS A 116 -11.94 1.04 16.53
CA LYS A 116 -13.35 0.92 16.94
C LYS A 116 -13.69 -0.46 17.51
N ALA A 117 -13.06 -1.53 17.02
CA ALA A 117 -13.36 -2.89 17.45
C ALA A 117 -13.05 -3.15 18.94
N ASN A 118 -14.04 -3.63 19.69
CA ASN A 118 -13.97 -3.98 21.12
C ASN A 118 -14.66 -5.33 21.44
N HIS A 119 -14.95 -6.11 20.40
CA HIS A 119 -15.61 -7.41 20.48
C HIS A 119 -14.73 -8.52 19.89
N LEU A 120 -13.42 -8.29 19.81
CA LEU A 120 -12.47 -9.30 19.36
C LEU A 120 -12.00 -10.12 20.56
N PRO A 121 -11.72 -11.44 20.41
CA PRO A 121 -11.31 -12.30 21.53
C PRO A 121 -10.11 -11.77 22.35
N PHE A 122 -9.26 -10.98 21.70
CA PHE A 122 -8.02 -10.43 22.23
C PHE A 122 -8.03 -8.90 22.38
N LYS A 123 -9.16 -8.21 22.13
CA LYS A 123 -9.27 -6.75 22.23
C LYS A 123 -10.64 -6.36 22.80
N ASP A 124 -10.64 -6.01 24.08
CA ASP A 124 -11.85 -5.68 24.84
C ASP A 124 -12.19 -4.18 24.79
N PHE A 125 -11.24 -3.33 24.42
CA PHE A 125 -11.38 -1.88 24.45
C PHE A 125 -11.39 -1.31 23.03
N SER A 126 -12.24 -0.32 22.79
CA SER A 126 -12.07 0.57 21.65
C SER A 126 -10.92 1.53 21.98
N TRP A 127 -10.14 1.90 20.97
CA TRP A 127 -9.08 2.88 21.09
C TRP A 127 -9.51 4.18 20.40
N ASN A 128 -9.03 5.32 20.90
CA ASN A 128 -9.27 6.64 20.32
C ASN A 128 -8.04 7.58 20.42
N THR A 129 -6.90 7.06 20.86
CA THR A 129 -5.63 7.77 20.95
C THR A 129 -4.54 7.07 20.15
N ALA A 130 -3.52 7.80 19.70
CA ALA A 130 -2.30 7.22 19.13
C ALA A 130 -1.13 8.20 19.13
N TYR A 131 0.09 7.67 19.16
CA TYR A 131 1.28 8.34 18.66
C TYR A 131 1.58 7.84 17.24
N VAL A 132 2.16 8.70 16.39
CA VAL A 132 2.64 8.32 15.05
C VAL A 132 4.11 8.69 14.93
N PHE A 133 4.99 7.73 14.71
CA PHE A 133 6.42 8.00 14.50
C PHE A 133 6.73 8.21 13.02
N LYS A 134 7.36 9.35 12.69
CA LYS A 134 7.73 9.75 11.32
C LYS A 134 8.98 10.64 11.36
N ASN A 135 10.11 10.15 10.88
CA ASN A 135 11.43 10.81 10.96
C ASN A 135 11.96 11.30 9.60
N GLY A 136 11.24 11.07 8.50
CA GLY A 136 11.59 11.59 7.17
C GLY A 136 12.58 10.74 6.38
N THR A 137 12.95 9.54 6.86
CA THR A 137 13.82 8.58 6.14
C THR A 137 13.04 7.44 5.50
N GLU A 138 11.72 7.55 5.41
CA GLU A 138 10.84 6.48 4.97
C GLU A 138 10.90 6.24 3.45
N THR A 139 10.54 5.03 3.04
CA THR A 139 10.27 4.68 1.64
C THR A 139 9.06 5.46 1.12
N GLU A 140 8.87 5.52 -0.21
CA GLU A 140 7.78 6.28 -0.83
C GLU A 140 6.39 5.89 -0.27
N ASP A 141 6.11 4.59 -0.16
CA ASP A 141 4.85 4.08 0.40
C ASP A 141 4.70 4.47 1.87
N CYS A 142 5.70 4.19 2.72
CA CYS A 142 5.66 4.53 4.14
C CYS A 142 5.54 6.04 4.38
N PHE A 143 6.24 6.87 3.60
CA PHE A 143 6.11 8.31 3.68
C PHE A 143 4.64 8.72 3.48
N TRP A 144 3.96 8.21 2.46
CA TRP A 144 2.57 8.57 2.19
C TRP A 144 1.56 7.97 3.17
N TYR A 145 1.81 6.77 3.69
CA TYR A 145 1.03 6.19 4.77
C TYR A 145 1.08 7.04 6.03
N LEU A 146 2.28 7.42 6.48
CA LEU A 146 2.44 8.26 7.66
C LEU A 146 1.94 9.69 7.43
N ASN A 147 2.07 10.25 6.21
CA ASN A 147 1.45 11.53 5.87
C ASN A 147 -0.08 11.48 5.96
N ALA A 148 -0.71 10.37 5.55
CA ALA A 148 -2.14 10.20 5.67
C ALA A 148 -2.58 10.12 7.15
N LEU A 149 -1.80 9.50 8.02
CA LEU A 149 -2.06 9.51 9.47
C LEU A 149 -1.83 10.89 10.09
N GLU A 150 -0.83 11.63 9.59
CA GLU A 150 -0.50 12.97 10.05
C GLU A 150 -1.56 14.01 9.66
N ALA A 151 -2.12 13.92 8.44
CA ALA A 151 -3.06 14.91 7.91
C ALA A 151 -4.30 15.06 8.80
N GLY A 152 -4.54 16.26 9.35
CA GLY A 152 -5.66 16.52 10.26
C GLY A 152 -7.05 16.30 9.65
N VAL A 153 -7.16 16.36 8.33
CA VAL A 153 -8.40 16.11 7.58
C VAL A 153 -8.62 14.64 7.22
N SER A 154 -7.68 13.74 7.56
CA SER A 154 -7.82 12.33 7.24
C SER A 154 -8.86 11.66 8.13
N TYR A 155 -9.50 10.60 7.60
CA TYR A 155 -10.48 9.81 8.34
C TYR A 155 -9.94 9.33 9.69
N PHE A 156 -8.68 8.88 9.74
CA PHE A 156 -8.03 8.48 10.98
C PHE A 156 -7.95 9.64 11.98
N SER A 157 -7.48 10.81 11.57
CA SER A 157 -7.35 11.96 12.46
C SER A 157 -8.69 12.48 13.00
N GLN A 158 -9.77 12.35 12.22
CA GLN A 158 -11.11 12.78 12.62
C GLN A 158 -11.74 11.86 13.67
N GLU A 159 -11.31 10.60 13.73
CA GLU A 159 -11.87 9.57 14.62
C GLU A 159 -11.11 9.45 15.95
N LEU A 160 -9.93 10.06 16.06
CA LEU A 160 -9.11 10.04 17.26
C LEU A 160 -9.35 11.30 18.11
N SER A 161 -9.49 11.12 19.43
CA SER A 161 -9.51 12.24 20.39
C SER A 161 -8.12 12.79 20.67
N PHE A 162 -7.08 11.97 20.49
CA PHE A 162 -5.69 12.39 20.62
C PHE A 162 -4.81 11.75 19.56
N LYS A 163 -3.98 12.57 18.90
CA LYS A 163 -2.94 12.11 18.00
C LYS A 163 -1.74 13.05 18.05
N GLU A 164 -0.55 12.51 18.25
CA GLU A 164 0.70 13.29 18.23
C GLU A 164 1.75 12.63 17.33
N ILE A 165 2.52 13.45 16.62
CA ILE A 165 3.54 12.99 15.69
C ILE A 165 4.91 13.08 16.35
N LEU A 166 5.56 11.93 16.53
CA LEU A 166 6.92 11.82 17.06
C LEU A 166 7.90 11.90 15.89
N ARG A 167 8.77 12.93 15.91
CA ARG A 167 9.74 13.21 14.84
C ARG A 167 11.14 12.71 15.17
N GLY A 168 11.48 12.77 16.45
CA GLY A 168 12.79 12.42 16.96
C GLY A 168 12.85 11.01 17.51
N ASN A 169 14.01 10.37 17.35
CA ASN A 169 14.28 9.07 17.97
C ASN A 169 14.22 9.15 19.50
N ASP A 170 14.68 10.27 20.05
CA ASP A 170 14.58 10.65 21.47
C ASP A 170 13.11 10.71 21.91
N GLN A 171 12.26 11.43 21.16
CA GLN A 171 10.83 11.52 21.46
C GLN A 171 10.15 10.13 21.47
N PHE A 172 10.50 9.27 20.51
CA PHE A 172 10.01 7.88 20.49
C PHE A 172 10.48 7.11 21.73
N GLN A 173 11.77 7.19 22.05
CA GLN A 173 12.36 6.46 23.18
C GLN A 173 11.80 6.92 24.53
N ASP A 174 11.55 8.23 24.69
CA ASP A 174 10.98 8.79 25.91
C ASP A 174 9.57 8.23 26.17
N ILE A 175 8.75 8.04 25.14
CA ILE A 175 7.39 7.49 25.28
C ILE A 175 7.39 6.05 25.77
N LEU A 176 8.41 5.24 25.44
CA LEU A 176 8.45 3.80 25.76
C LEU A 176 8.40 3.49 27.26
N THR A 177 8.78 4.43 28.12
CA THR A 177 8.83 4.25 29.59
C THR A 177 8.10 5.34 30.37
N ASN A 178 7.60 6.38 29.69
CA ASN A 178 6.92 7.49 30.34
C ASN A 178 5.56 7.08 30.90
N GLN A 179 5.40 7.20 32.21
CA GLN A 179 4.16 6.88 32.94
C GLN A 179 3.02 7.89 32.71
N ASN A 180 3.35 9.10 32.22
CA ASN A 180 2.40 10.19 31.93
C ASN A 180 2.14 10.35 30.43
N ARG A 181 2.44 9.33 29.62
CA ARG A 181 2.11 9.33 28.19
C ARG A 181 0.60 9.40 27.99
N LYS A 182 0.17 9.93 26.85
CA LYS A 182 -1.25 10.15 26.52
C LYS A 182 -1.86 9.01 25.70
N SER A 183 -1.01 8.08 25.25
CA SER A 183 -1.44 6.90 24.53
C SER A 183 -0.46 5.75 24.75
N ASN A 184 -0.98 4.53 24.80
CA ASN A 184 -0.20 3.30 24.79
C ASN A 184 0.09 2.79 23.38
N VAL A 185 -0.52 3.38 22.35
CA VAL A 185 -0.44 2.86 20.98
C VAL A 185 0.44 3.76 20.12
N ILE A 186 1.45 3.17 19.48
CA ILE A 186 2.38 3.87 18.59
C ILE A 186 2.29 3.25 17.20
N VAL A 187 1.98 4.04 16.18
CA VAL A 187 1.95 3.62 14.78
C VAL A 187 3.20 4.09 14.07
N MET A 188 3.84 3.20 13.31
CA MET A 188 5.01 3.51 12.49
C MET A 188 5.03 2.65 11.24
N CYS A 189 5.93 2.96 10.29
CA CYS A 189 6.01 2.24 9.03
C CYS A 189 7.46 1.92 8.66
N GLY A 190 7.71 0.70 8.19
CA GLY A 190 9.00 0.22 7.69
C GLY A 190 9.31 -1.22 8.10
N SER A 191 10.58 -1.61 8.04
CA SER A 191 11.00 -2.97 8.39
C SER A 191 11.20 -3.16 9.91
N PRO A 192 11.28 -4.41 10.40
CA PRO A 192 11.59 -4.71 11.80
C PRO A 192 12.89 -4.08 12.29
N ASP A 193 13.85 -3.82 11.38
CA ASP A 193 15.14 -3.21 11.73
C ASP A 193 14.98 -1.81 12.32
N ILE A 194 13.94 -1.07 11.92
CA ILE A 194 13.66 0.25 12.51
C ILE A 194 13.31 0.11 14.00
N ILE A 195 12.54 -0.91 14.37
CA ILE A 195 12.27 -1.22 15.79
C ILE A 195 13.58 -1.56 16.50
N GLY A 196 14.41 -2.42 15.92
CA GLY A 196 15.71 -2.78 16.47
C GLY A 196 16.61 -1.57 16.72
N ASN A 197 16.67 -0.63 15.76
CA ASN A 197 17.49 0.58 15.85
C ASN A 197 16.95 1.60 16.87
N LEU A 198 15.63 1.79 16.94
CA LEU A 198 15.01 2.77 17.83
C LEU A 198 14.90 2.26 19.27
N LYS A 199 14.43 1.02 19.44
CA LYS A 199 14.18 0.40 20.73
C LYS A 199 15.44 -0.28 21.27
N GLY A 200 16.05 -1.17 20.49
CA GLY A 200 17.12 -2.06 20.97
C GLY A 200 16.69 -2.86 22.20
N ASP A 201 17.60 -2.95 23.18
CA ASP A 201 17.38 -3.67 24.45
C ASP A 201 16.69 -2.83 25.53
N ARG A 202 16.20 -1.63 25.18
CA ARG A 202 15.49 -0.76 26.13
C ARG A 202 14.23 -1.44 26.65
N ALA A 203 13.97 -1.23 27.94
CA ALA A 203 12.72 -1.58 28.57
C ALA A 203 11.57 -0.82 27.89
N VAL A 204 10.44 -1.51 27.73
CA VAL A 204 9.19 -0.96 27.19
C VAL A 204 8.12 -1.25 28.22
N ALA A 205 7.29 -0.25 28.53
CA ALA A 205 6.16 -0.43 29.43
C ALA A 205 5.25 -1.56 28.93
N GLU A 206 4.76 -2.39 29.85
CA GLU A 206 4.09 -3.67 29.54
C GLU A 206 2.80 -3.50 28.72
N ASP A 207 2.23 -2.32 28.74
CA ASP A 207 1.00 -1.90 28.08
C ASP A 207 1.24 -1.17 26.75
N ILE A 208 2.48 -0.92 26.33
CA ILE A 208 2.75 -0.33 25.01
C ILE A 208 2.45 -1.33 23.90
N VAL A 209 1.75 -0.85 22.87
CA VAL A 209 1.53 -1.55 21.60
C VAL A 209 2.14 -0.73 20.47
N ILE A 210 3.07 -1.33 19.72
CA ILE A 210 3.60 -0.73 18.50
C ILE A 210 2.93 -1.41 17.31
N ILE A 211 2.27 -0.65 16.44
CA ILE A 211 1.80 -1.14 15.14
C ILE A 211 2.81 -0.74 14.08
N LEU A 212 3.52 -1.74 13.57
CA LEU A 212 4.44 -1.62 12.45
C LEU A 212 3.69 -1.90 11.14
N VAL A 213 3.54 -0.87 10.30
CA VAL A 213 3.02 -1.01 8.94
C VAL A 213 4.17 -1.43 8.02
N ASP A 214 4.08 -2.63 7.48
CA ASP A 214 5.06 -3.21 6.56
C ASP A 214 4.35 -4.03 5.47
N LEU A 215 3.56 -3.34 4.64
CA LEU A 215 2.57 -3.97 3.76
C LEU A 215 3.17 -4.92 2.72
N PHE A 216 4.40 -4.69 2.29
CA PHE A 216 4.94 -5.36 1.11
C PHE A 216 6.17 -6.23 1.40
N ASN A 217 6.31 -6.68 2.65
CA ASN A 217 7.43 -7.51 3.08
C ASN A 217 6.98 -8.94 3.40
N ASN A 218 7.42 -9.89 2.56
CA ASN A 218 7.06 -11.29 2.70
C ASN A 218 7.91 -12.05 3.73
N HIS A 219 8.91 -11.40 4.36
CA HIS A 219 9.80 -12.04 5.33
C HIS A 219 9.03 -12.77 6.44
N TYR A 220 7.93 -12.20 6.91
CA TYR A 220 7.11 -12.76 8.00
C TYR A 220 6.51 -14.14 7.70
N PHE A 221 6.40 -14.51 6.42
CA PHE A 221 5.80 -15.77 5.97
C PHE A 221 6.83 -16.81 5.53
N THR A 222 8.12 -16.50 5.64
CA THR A 222 9.19 -17.43 5.27
C THR A 222 9.29 -18.54 6.33
N GLU A 223 9.51 -19.78 5.88
CA GLU A 223 9.72 -20.89 6.80
C GLU A 223 10.92 -20.62 7.72
N ASN A 224 10.78 -20.99 9.00
CA ASN A 224 11.81 -20.87 10.03
C ASN A 224 12.26 -19.44 10.40
N VAL A 225 11.49 -18.41 10.05
CA VAL A 225 11.73 -17.07 10.59
C VAL A 225 11.36 -17.01 12.07
N THR A 226 12.34 -16.60 12.88
CA THR A 226 12.17 -16.30 14.31
C THR A 226 12.11 -14.78 14.48
N ALA A 227 11.11 -14.32 15.22
CA ALA A 227 10.96 -12.92 15.56
C ALA A 227 12.03 -12.51 16.61
N PRO A 228 12.77 -11.41 16.39
CA PRO A 228 13.69 -10.87 17.38
C PRO A 228 12.97 -10.44 18.67
N ASP A 229 13.68 -10.43 19.80
CA ASP A 229 13.10 -10.10 21.11
C ASP A 229 12.46 -8.70 21.15
N TYR A 230 12.98 -7.75 20.38
CA TYR A 230 12.42 -6.40 20.30
C TYR A 230 11.05 -6.32 19.61
N MET A 231 10.57 -7.41 18.99
CA MET A 231 9.27 -7.49 18.31
C MET A 231 8.14 -8.01 19.21
N LYS A 232 8.38 -8.26 20.50
CA LYS A 232 7.37 -8.81 21.43
C LYS A 232 6.18 -7.86 21.67
N ASN A 233 6.42 -6.55 21.72
CA ASN A 233 5.39 -5.51 21.86
C ASN A 233 4.90 -4.97 20.50
N VAL A 234 5.19 -5.67 19.40
CA VAL A 234 4.92 -5.19 18.04
C VAL A 234 3.84 -6.04 17.39
N LEU A 235 2.82 -5.37 16.85
CA LEU A 235 1.88 -5.92 15.89
C LEU A 235 2.31 -5.49 14.49
N VAL A 236 2.42 -6.43 13.55
CA VAL A 236 2.84 -6.12 12.18
C VAL A 236 1.64 -6.17 11.25
N LEU A 237 1.30 -5.05 10.61
CA LEU A 237 0.31 -5.01 9.55
C LEU A 237 1.00 -5.26 8.20
N THR A 238 0.63 -6.34 7.51
CA THR A 238 1.24 -6.71 6.24
C THR A 238 0.24 -7.33 5.25
N LEU A 239 0.67 -7.56 4.01
CA LEU A 239 -0.07 -8.34 3.01
C LEU A 239 0.52 -9.76 2.93
N PRO A 240 -0.31 -10.81 2.98
CA PRO A 240 0.16 -12.17 2.74
C PRO A 240 0.61 -12.32 1.27
N PRO A 241 1.61 -13.17 0.98
CA PRO A 241 2.00 -13.46 -0.39
C PRO A 241 0.84 -14.08 -1.16
N GLY A 242 0.75 -13.76 -2.46
CA GLY A 242 -0.25 -14.38 -3.34
C GLY A 242 -0.04 -15.90 -3.45
N ASN A 243 -1.13 -16.66 -3.52
CA ASN A 243 -1.07 -18.10 -3.75
C ASN A 243 -0.63 -18.35 -5.20
N PHE A 244 0.61 -18.79 -5.40
CA PHE A 244 1.10 -19.21 -6.71
C PHE A 244 0.45 -20.53 -7.14
N THR A 245 -0.76 -20.51 -7.68
CA THR A 245 -1.22 -21.59 -8.54
C THR A 245 -0.47 -21.49 -9.87
N SER A 246 0.64 -22.22 -9.97
CA SER A 246 1.50 -22.33 -11.15
C SER A 246 0.70 -22.77 -12.38
N ILE A 247 0.26 -21.83 -13.23
CA ILE A 247 -0.42 -22.17 -14.50
C ILE A 247 0.32 -21.66 -15.75
N SER A 248 1.34 -20.79 -15.66
CA SER A 248 2.08 -20.34 -16.85
C SER A 248 3.60 -20.55 -16.77
N SER A 249 4.22 -20.91 -17.90
CA SER A 249 5.68 -20.94 -18.06
C SER A 249 6.33 -19.57 -17.78
N PHE A 250 5.57 -18.48 -17.90
CA PHE A 250 5.96 -17.11 -17.60
C PHE A 250 6.18 -16.85 -16.10
N SER A 251 5.42 -17.51 -15.21
CA SER A 251 5.52 -17.31 -13.76
C SER A 251 6.79 -17.92 -13.14
N ARG A 252 7.40 -18.95 -13.77
CA ARG A 252 8.63 -19.58 -13.26
C ARG A 252 9.84 -18.65 -13.30
N GLY A 253 9.99 -17.83 -14.35
CA GLY A 253 11.06 -16.82 -14.43
C GLY A 253 10.81 -15.59 -13.54
N LEU A 254 9.53 -15.30 -13.26
CA LEU A 254 9.12 -14.14 -12.47
C LEU A 254 9.04 -14.40 -10.95
N SER A 255 9.05 -15.67 -10.53
CA SER A 255 9.14 -16.07 -9.12
C SER A 255 10.37 -15.52 -8.38
N GLN A 256 11.36 -15.03 -9.12
CA GLN A 256 12.54 -14.32 -8.60
C GLN A 256 12.37 -12.79 -8.48
N ALA A 257 11.30 -12.21 -9.03
CA ALA A 257 11.06 -10.77 -8.96
C ALA A 257 10.65 -10.38 -7.52
N LYS A 258 11.64 -9.96 -6.72
CA LYS A 258 11.44 -9.47 -5.34
C LYS A 258 10.89 -8.03 -5.25
N ASN A 259 10.57 -7.40 -6.38
CA ASN A 259 10.16 -6.00 -6.40
C ASN A 259 8.65 -5.86 -6.61
N ASN A 260 7.94 -5.43 -5.57
CA ASN A 260 6.50 -5.25 -5.57
C ASN A 260 6.01 -4.26 -6.64
N PHE A 261 6.78 -3.21 -6.95
CA PHE A 261 6.42 -2.28 -8.03
C PHE A 261 6.44 -2.95 -9.40
N ALA A 262 7.41 -3.85 -9.65
CA ALA A 262 7.50 -4.56 -10.92
C ALA A 262 6.34 -5.54 -11.10
N LEU A 263 5.98 -6.27 -10.03
CA LEU A 263 4.82 -7.17 -10.02
C LEU A 263 3.49 -6.41 -10.19
N ALA A 264 3.36 -5.25 -9.54
CA ALA A 264 2.21 -4.38 -9.70
C ALA A 264 2.10 -3.84 -11.14
N TYR A 265 3.20 -3.38 -11.76
CA TYR A 265 3.16 -2.97 -13.16
C TYR A 265 2.87 -4.13 -14.11
N LEU A 266 3.36 -5.35 -13.84
CA LEU A 266 2.96 -6.52 -14.62
C LEU A 266 1.45 -6.75 -14.54
N ASN A 267 0.85 -6.67 -13.35
CA ASN A 267 -0.59 -6.70 -13.21
C ASN A 267 -1.27 -5.56 -13.97
N GLY A 268 -0.63 -4.40 -14.10
CA GLY A 268 -1.13 -3.30 -14.94
C GLY A 268 -1.19 -3.65 -16.41
N ILE A 269 -0.19 -4.37 -16.93
CA ILE A 269 -0.20 -4.88 -18.30
C ILE A 269 -1.36 -5.85 -18.51
N LEU A 270 -1.56 -6.77 -17.56
CA LEU A 270 -2.65 -7.77 -17.61
C LEU A 270 -4.02 -7.10 -17.52
N LEU A 271 -4.18 -6.10 -16.65
CA LEU A 271 -5.37 -5.26 -16.56
C LEU A 271 -5.67 -4.58 -17.89
N PHE A 272 -4.66 -3.96 -18.51
CA PHE A 272 -4.85 -3.34 -19.83
C PHE A 272 -5.29 -4.35 -20.88
N GLY A 273 -4.65 -5.52 -20.93
CA GLY A 273 -5.04 -6.59 -21.84
C GLY A 273 -6.49 -7.03 -21.62
N HIS A 274 -6.92 -7.17 -20.36
CA HIS A 274 -8.28 -7.51 -19.99
C HIS A 274 -9.29 -6.46 -20.49
N VAL A 275 -9.09 -5.18 -20.14
CA VAL A 275 -10.02 -4.10 -20.54
C VAL A 275 -10.06 -3.95 -22.05
N LEU A 276 -8.90 -3.99 -22.72
CA LEU A 276 -8.83 -3.89 -24.18
C LEU A 276 -9.59 -5.02 -24.86
N LYS A 277 -9.40 -6.27 -24.40
CA LYS A 277 -10.11 -7.44 -24.93
C LYS A 277 -11.62 -7.24 -24.83
N THR A 278 -12.11 -6.87 -23.64
CA THR A 278 -13.55 -6.64 -23.39
C THR A 278 -14.13 -5.58 -24.33
N TYR A 279 -13.42 -4.48 -24.58
CA TYR A 279 -13.88 -3.43 -25.49
C TYR A 279 -13.94 -3.90 -26.94
N LEU A 280 -12.91 -4.62 -27.40
CA LEU A 280 -12.84 -5.10 -28.78
C LEU A 280 -13.91 -6.17 -29.08
N GLU A 281 -14.16 -7.08 -28.12
CA GLU A 281 -15.21 -8.10 -28.24
C GLU A 281 -16.62 -7.47 -28.29
N ASN A 282 -16.82 -6.35 -27.60
CA ASN A 282 -18.08 -5.60 -27.60
C ASN A 282 -18.22 -4.61 -28.77
N GLY A 283 -17.22 -4.51 -29.66
CA GLY A 283 -17.21 -3.55 -30.77
C GLY A 283 -17.15 -2.08 -30.32
N GLU A 284 -16.61 -1.82 -29.12
CA GLU A 284 -16.53 -0.49 -28.52
C GLU A 284 -15.23 0.24 -28.89
N ALA A 285 -15.32 1.57 -29.03
CA ALA A 285 -14.17 2.41 -29.35
C ALA A 285 -13.30 2.69 -28.11
N ILE A 286 -11.99 2.44 -28.25
CA ILE A 286 -10.96 2.61 -27.19
C ILE A 286 -10.47 4.04 -27.01
N THR A 287 -10.92 4.98 -27.84
CA THR A 287 -10.55 6.41 -27.77
C THR A 287 -11.59 7.25 -27.02
N THR A 288 -12.57 6.59 -26.39
CA THR A 288 -13.69 7.25 -25.72
C THR A 288 -13.39 7.50 -24.24
N PRO A 289 -14.02 8.52 -23.61
CA PRO A 289 -13.95 8.71 -22.16
C PRO A 289 -14.40 7.46 -21.38
N LYS A 290 -15.33 6.68 -21.95
CA LYS A 290 -15.79 5.41 -21.38
C LYS A 290 -14.62 4.44 -21.19
N PHE A 291 -13.73 4.32 -22.18
CA PHE A 291 -12.53 3.48 -22.07
C PHE A 291 -11.60 3.97 -20.95
N ALA A 292 -11.39 5.28 -20.82
CA ALA A 292 -10.56 5.86 -19.77
C ALA A 292 -11.07 5.56 -18.35
N GLN A 293 -12.39 5.43 -18.19
CA GLN A 293 -13.03 5.12 -16.92
C GLN A 293 -13.19 3.61 -16.67
N ALA A 294 -12.88 2.74 -17.64
CA ALA A 294 -13.13 1.31 -17.58
C ALA A 294 -12.16 0.51 -16.69
N PHE A 295 -11.16 1.15 -16.10
CA PHE A 295 -10.08 0.50 -15.35
C PHE A 295 -10.37 0.42 -13.84
N ARG A 296 -11.64 0.24 -13.47
CA ARG A 296 -12.11 0.17 -12.07
C ARG A 296 -13.35 -0.71 -11.95
N ASN A 297 -13.72 -1.06 -10.72
CA ASN A 297 -14.89 -1.89 -10.40
C ASN A 297 -14.92 -3.21 -11.20
N LEU A 298 -13.80 -3.93 -11.21
CA LEU A 298 -13.66 -5.15 -11.99
C LEU A 298 -12.69 -6.13 -11.33
N THR A 299 -12.74 -7.38 -11.77
CA THR A 299 -11.77 -8.41 -11.43
C THR A 299 -11.15 -8.95 -12.71
N PHE A 300 -9.82 -9.08 -12.73
CA PHE A 300 -9.06 -9.63 -13.85
C PHE A 300 -8.05 -10.66 -13.38
N GLU A 301 -7.58 -11.53 -14.29
CA GLU A 301 -6.53 -12.50 -13.98
C GLU A 301 -5.16 -11.82 -13.93
N GLY A 302 -4.60 -11.72 -12.72
CA GLY A 302 -3.26 -11.21 -12.46
C GLY A 302 -2.20 -12.32 -12.50
N HIS A 303 -0.94 -11.93 -12.30
CA HIS A 303 0.20 -12.86 -12.38
C HIS A 303 0.21 -13.96 -11.30
N ALA A 304 -0.46 -13.71 -10.17
CA ALA A 304 -0.55 -14.63 -9.02
C ALA A 304 -2.00 -15.00 -8.68
N GLY A 305 -2.91 -14.89 -9.66
CA GLY A 305 -4.34 -15.14 -9.51
C GLY A 305 -5.20 -13.89 -9.67
N PRO A 306 -6.51 -13.97 -9.36
CA PRO A 306 -7.45 -12.87 -9.58
C PRO A 306 -7.11 -11.62 -8.78
N VAL A 307 -7.15 -10.46 -9.43
CA VAL A 307 -6.96 -9.13 -8.84
C VAL A 307 -8.26 -8.34 -8.98
N THR A 308 -8.75 -7.80 -7.87
CA THR A 308 -10.00 -7.01 -7.83
C THR A 308 -9.69 -5.54 -7.58
N LEU A 309 -10.38 -4.67 -8.31
CA LEU A 309 -10.31 -3.22 -8.18
C LEU A 309 -11.67 -2.69 -7.70
N ASP A 310 -11.65 -1.79 -6.72
CA ASP A 310 -12.86 -1.12 -6.24
C ASP A 310 -13.38 -0.08 -7.25
N ASP A 311 -14.50 0.55 -6.90
CA ASP A 311 -15.15 1.59 -7.69
C ASP A 311 -14.35 2.88 -7.85
N CYS A 312 -13.27 3.04 -7.07
CA CYS A 312 -12.33 4.14 -7.14
C CYS A 312 -11.09 3.80 -7.99
N GLY A 313 -10.98 2.56 -8.50
CA GLY A 313 -9.81 2.10 -9.26
C GLY A 313 -8.66 1.62 -8.37
N ASP A 314 -8.91 1.36 -7.09
CA ASP A 314 -7.89 0.90 -6.15
C ASP A 314 -7.96 -0.60 -5.92
N ILE A 315 -6.79 -1.23 -5.82
CA ILE A 315 -6.70 -2.66 -5.51
C ILE A 315 -7.37 -3.01 -4.17
N ASP A 316 -8.23 -4.02 -4.21
CA ASP A 316 -8.76 -4.69 -3.04
C ASP A 316 -7.82 -5.83 -2.63
N ASN A 317 -7.41 -5.82 -1.36
CA ASN A 317 -6.54 -6.79 -0.73
C ASN A 317 -7.14 -7.33 0.59
N THR A 318 -6.59 -8.46 1.05
CA THR A 318 -6.79 -8.92 2.43
C THR A 318 -5.53 -8.62 3.23
N MET A 319 -5.57 -7.62 4.11
CA MET A 319 -4.48 -7.32 5.04
C MET A 319 -4.51 -8.29 6.21
N VAL A 320 -3.36 -8.55 6.82
CA VAL A 320 -3.26 -9.34 8.05
C VAL A 320 -2.49 -8.57 9.11
N LEU A 321 -2.94 -8.68 10.35
CA LEU A 321 -2.21 -8.18 11.52
C LEU A 321 -1.55 -9.39 12.19
N LEU A 322 -0.22 -9.34 12.32
CA LEU A 322 0.58 -10.39 12.92
C LEU A 322 0.98 -10.00 14.34
N TYR A 323 1.20 -11.01 15.18
CA TYR A 323 1.81 -10.87 16.50
C TYR A 323 2.98 -11.84 16.65
N THR A 324 3.89 -11.54 17.59
CA THR A 324 4.96 -12.46 17.99
C THR A 324 4.48 -13.38 19.10
N SER A 325 4.44 -14.69 18.85
CA SER A 325 4.16 -15.67 19.91
C SER A 325 5.32 -15.74 20.89
N VAL A 326 5.07 -15.52 22.19
CA VAL A 326 6.12 -15.60 23.23
C VAL A 326 6.54 -17.04 23.54
N GLU A 327 5.73 -18.03 23.15
CA GLU A 327 6.06 -19.45 23.34
C GLU A 327 7.05 -19.95 22.27
N THR A 328 6.84 -19.51 21.01
CA THR A 328 7.61 -20.04 19.88
C THR A 328 8.56 -19.03 19.25
N ASN A 329 8.50 -17.75 19.64
CA ASN A 329 9.17 -16.62 18.98
C ASN A 329 8.90 -16.58 17.47
N LYS A 330 7.68 -16.92 17.04
CA LYS A 330 7.28 -16.91 15.62
C LYS A 330 6.15 -15.92 15.39
N TYR A 331 6.14 -15.31 14.21
CA TYR A 331 5.01 -14.51 13.74
C TYR A 331 3.78 -15.40 13.53
N ARG A 332 2.63 -14.93 14.01
CA ARG A 332 1.33 -15.60 13.88
C ARG A 332 0.27 -14.58 13.46
N VAL A 333 -0.70 -15.00 12.67
CA VAL A 333 -1.81 -14.13 12.26
C VAL A 333 -2.77 -13.95 13.44
N LEU A 334 -2.97 -12.69 13.85
CA LEU A 334 -3.94 -12.29 14.86
C LEU A 334 -5.34 -12.18 14.25
N LEU A 335 -5.43 -11.44 13.14
CA LEU A 335 -6.66 -11.19 12.39
C LEU A 335 -6.36 -10.94 10.90
N SER A 336 -7.39 -11.05 10.09
CA SER A 336 -7.40 -10.58 8.70
C SER A 336 -8.41 -9.43 8.53
N TYR A 337 -8.15 -8.58 7.53
CA TYR A 337 -9.01 -7.47 7.16
C TYR A 337 -9.22 -7.44 5.66
N ASP A 338 -10.47 -7.65 5.25
CA ASP A 338 -10.91 -7.57 3.86
C ASP A 338 -11.18 -6.11 3.51
N THR A 339 -10.36 -5.52 2.64
CA THR A 339 -10.47 -4.11 2.23
C THR A 339 -11.58 -3.83 1.21
N HIS A 340 -12.14 -4.87 0.59
CA HIS A 340 -13.32 -4.76 -0.26
C HIS A 340 -14.56 -4.58 0.60
N LYS A 341 -14.68 -5.40 1.66
CA LYS A 341 -15.83 -5.38 2.58
C LYS A 341 -15.65 -4.45 3.78
N ASN A 342 -14.45 -3.91 3.94
CA ASN A 342 -14.01 -3.20 5.15
C ASN A 342 -14.30 -3.97 6.44
N LYS A 343 -13.98 -5.28 6.45
CA LYS A 343 -14.38 -6.20 7.51
C LYS A 343 -13.18 -6.90 8.15
N THR A 344 -13.10 -6.82 9.47
CA THR A 344 -12.16 -7.58 10.31
C THR A 344 -12.70 -8.98 10.59
N THR A 345 -11.82 -9.98 10.50
CA THR A 345 -12.10 -11.36 10.92
C THR A 345 -10.99 -11.83 11.88
N PRO A 346 -11.30 -12.18 13.14
CA PRO A 346 -10.30 -12.72 14.05
C PRO A 346 -9.82 -14.10 13.57
N VAL A 347 -8.52 -14.34 13.64
CA VAL A 347 -7.90 -15.63 13.31
C VAL A 347 -7.43 -16.35 14.56
N ALA A 348 -6.82 -15.63 15.51
CA ALA A 348 -6.45 -16.17 16.81
C ALA A 348 -7.52 -15.85 17.86
N ASN A 349 -8.03 -16.88 18.54
CA ASN A 349 -8.99 -16.72 19.64
C ASN A 349 -8.31 -16.53 21.01
N ASN A 350 -7.10 -17.08 21.19
CA ASN A 350 -6.31 -16.98 22.43
C ASN A 350 -4.83 -16.81 22.07
N PRO A 351 -4.39 -15.60 21.66
CA PRO A 351 -3.04 -15.38 21.18
C PRO A 351 -2.01 -15.35 22.32
N MET A 352 -1.01 -16.23 22.29
CA MET A 352 0.09 -16.23 23.26
C MET A 352 1.10 -15.09 23.00
N PHE A 353 0.71 -13.84 23.17
CA PHE A 353 1.60 -12.66 23.11
C PHE A 353 1.93 -12.13 24.51
N ILE A 354 2.72 -11.05 24.58
CA ILE A 354 3.31 -10.53 25.82
C ILE A 354 2.34 -9.82 26.77
N TRP A 355 1.25 -9.22 26.24
CA TRP A 355 0.36 -8.40 27.05
C TRP A 355 -0.47 -9.20 28.05
N MET A 356 -0.84 -8.55 29.15
CA MET A 356 -1.55 -9.16 30.28
C MET A 356 -2.80 -9.91 29.83
N ASN A 357 -3.00 -11.12 30.39
CA ASN A 357 -4.12 -12.01 30.08
C ASN A 357 -4.24 -12.38 28.60
N HIS A 358 -3.17 -12.25 27.82
CA HIS A 358 -3.21 -12.49 26.38
C HIS A 358 -4.25 -11.61 25.65
N LYS A 359 -4.46 -10.39 26.17
CA LYS A 359 -5.29 -9.35 25.55
C LYS A 359 -4.52 -8.06 25.29
N LEU A 360 -4.92 -7.35 24.26
CA LEU A 360 -4.39 -6.03 23.93
C LEU A 360 -4.82 -5.03 25.02
N PRO A 361 -3.88 -4.17 25.47
CA PRO A 361 -4.14 -3.21 26.52
C PRO A 361 -5.10 -2.10 26.05
N ASN A 362 -5.59 -1.32 27.02
CA ASN A 362 -6.24 -0.05 26.75
C ASN A 362 -5.23 0.90 26.09
N ASP A 363 -5.70 1.85 25.28
CA ASP A 363 -4.85 2.85 24.67
C ASP A 363 -4.49 4.00 25.61
N LEU A 364 -4.96 4.03 26.86
CA LEU A 364 -4.64 5.04 27.89
C LEU A 364 -3.76 4.51 29.03
#